data_AF-A0A967FHY3-F1
#
_entry.id   AF-A0A967FHY3-F1
#
_cell.length_a   1.000
_cell.length_b   1.000
_cell.length_c   1.000
_cell.angle_alpha   90.00
_cell.angle_beta   90.00
_cell.angle_gamma   90.00
#
_symmetry.space_group_name_H-M   'P 1'
#
loop_
_entity.id
_entity.type
_entity.pdbx_description
1 polymer ?
#
loop_
_entity_poly.entity_id
_entity_poly.type
_entity_poly.pdbx_seq_one_letter_code
_entity_poly.pdbx_strand_id
1 'polypeptide(L)' 'MAYKRREPVSEKEMSKNRYDGHYTICQKLREIYAATDDKDIKMDCRIAMAMAKAMHERLKAYKKQQQQDKDK' A
#
# COMPACT_ATOMS: atom_id res chain seq x y z
N MET A 1 -9.59 8.58 17.01
CA MET A 1 -9.69 7.24 16.37
C MET A 1 -8.37 6.52 16.57
N ALA A 2 -8.34 5.39 17.30
CA ALA A 2 -7.15 4.55 17.33
C ALA A 2 -6.93 3.94 15.94
N TYR A 3 -5.72 4.06 15.39
CA TYR A 3 -5.39 3.42 14.13
C TYR A 3 -5.41 1.90 14.34
N LYS A 4 -6.27 1.18 13.60
CA LYS A 4 -6.29 -0.29 13.65
C LYS A 4 -4.92 -0.80 13.20
N ARG A 5 -4.29 -1.63 14.03
CA ARG A 5 -3.06 -2.33 13.68
C ARG A 5 -3.31 -3.12 12.39
N ARG A 6 -2.37 -3.03 11.44
CA ARG A 6 -2.46 -3.71 10.15
C ARG A 6 -1.47 -4.86 10.13
N GLU A 7 -1.95 -6.01 9.71
CA GLU A 7 -1.08 -7.15 9.44
C GLU A 7 -0.22 -6.87 8.19
N PRO A 8 1.04 -7.35 8.17
CA PRO A 8 1.89 -7.25 7.00
C PRO A 8 1.23 -7.94 5.80
N VAL A 9 1.43 -7.40 4.59
CA VAL A 9 0.98 -8.11 3.38
C VAL A 9 1.72 -9.44 3.22
N SER A 10 1.19 -10.36 2.39
CA SER A 10 1.89 -11.61 2.10
C SER A 10 3.13 -11.39 1.24
N GLU A 11 4.09 -12.31 1.32
CA GLU A 11 5.30 -12.27 0.47
C GLU A 11 4.96 -12.42 -1.02
N LYS A 12 3.91 -13.18 -1.34
CA LYS A 12 3.35 -13.26 -2.70
C LYS A 12 2.90 -11.91 -3.24
N GLU A 13 2.49 -10.98 -2.36
CA GLU A 13 2.10 -9.63 -2.76
C GLU A 13 3.32 -8.74 -3.03
N MET A 14 4.42 -9.00 -2.33
CA MET A 14 5.71 -8.32 -2.52
C MET A 14 6.43 -8.80 -3.78
N SER A 15 6.20 -10.04 -4.22
CA SER A 15 6.79 -10.59 -5.45
C SER A 15 6.09 -10.16 -6.74
N LYS A 16 4.99 -9.39 -6.66
CA LYS A 16 4.26 -8.86 -7.83
C LYS A 16 5.05 -7.70 -8.48
N ASN A 17 6.01 -8.02 -9.34
CA ASN A 17 6.83 -7.04 -10.07
C ASN A 17 6.23 -6.58 -11.40
N ARG A 18 4.89 -6.52 -11.53
CA ARG A 18 4.30 -5.85 -12.71
C ARG A 18 4.44 -4.34 -12.57
N TYR A 19 5.21 -3.74 -13.48
CA TYR A 19 5.21 -2.30 -13.71
C TYR A 19 4.11 -1.98 -14.73
N ASP A 20 3.02 -1.40 -14.24
CA ASP A 20 1.86 -1.03 -15.06
C ASP A 20 1.96 0.43 -15.57
N GLY A 21 3.18 0.96 -15.75
CA GLY A 21 3.41 2.31 -16.31
C GLY A 21 3.27 3.47 -15.32
N HIS A 22 3.09 3.21 -14.03
CA HIS A 22 2.95 4.24 -13.00
C HIS A 22 3.86 3.99 -11.79
N TYR A 23 4.58 5.02 -11.37
CA TYR A 23 5.36 5.00 -10.12
C TYR A 23 4.42 5.14 -8.92
N THR A 24 4.16 4.04 -8.23
CA THR A 24 3.37 4.02 -6.99
C THR A 24 4.27 3.71 -5.80
N ILE A 25 3.86 4.16 -4.60
CA ILE A 25 4.54 3.80 -3.35
C ILE A 25 4.64 2.27 -3.21
N CYS A 26 3.57 1.55 -3.58
CA CYS A 26 3.56 0.09 -3.60
C CYS A 26 4.66 -0.50 -4.51
N GLN A 27 4.85 0.05 -5.71
CA GLN A 27 5.94 -0.36 -6.61
C GLN A 27 7.30 -0.20 -5.93
N LYS A 28 7.55 0.98 -5.34
CA LYS A 28 8.85 1.30 -4.74
C LYS A 28 9.16 0.42 -3.53
N LEU A 29 8.15 0.09 -2.72
CA LEU A 29 8.30 -0.85 -1.62
C LEU A 29 8.64 -2.27 -2.08
N ARG A 30 8.13 -2.73 -3.23
CA ARG A 30 8.53 -4.03 -3.80
C ARG A 30 9.96 -4.01 -4.31
N GLU A 31 10.38 -2.92 -4.95
CA GLU A 31 11.76 -2.74 -5.39
C GLU A 31 12.74 -2.79 -4.21
N ILE A 32 12.45 -2.08 -3.11
CA ILE A 32 13.28 -2.09 -1.90
C ILE A 32 13.30 -3.50 -1.29
N TYR A 33 12.13 -4.15 -1.18
CA TYR A 33 12.01 -5.51 -0.65
C TYR A 33 12.83 -6.53 -1.45
N ALA A 34 12.86 -6.39 -2.79
CA ALA A 34 13.61 -7.28 -3.67
C ALA A 34 15.11 -6.99 -3.69
N ALA A 35 15.53 -5.75 -3.41
CA ALA A 35 16.93 -5.32 -3.45
C ALA A 35 17.69 -5.56 -2.14
N THR A 36 17.00 -5.89 -1.05
CA THR A 36 17.61 -6.14 0.27
C THR A 36 17.53 -7.61 0.65
N ASP A 37 18.46 -8.09 1.49
CA ASP A 37 18.40 -9.39 2.15
C ASP A 37 18.07 -9.30 3.64
N ASP A 38 18.05 -8.08 4.18
CA ASP A 38 17.72 -7.82 5.57
C ASP A 38 16.24 -8.18 5.85
N LYS A 39 16.04 -9.10 6.81
CA LYS A 39 14.72 -9.60 7.18
C LYS A 39 13.85 -8.53 7.84
N ASP A 40 14.45 -7.60 8.58
CA ASP A 40 13.72 -6.53 9.27
C ASP A 40 13.21 -5.52 8.25
N ILE A 41 14.06 -5.10 7.30
CA ILE A 41 13.65 -4.22 6.20
C ILE A 41 12.55 -4.89 5.35
N LYS A 42 12.65 -6.20 5.11
CA LYS A 42 11.60 -6.96 4.39
C LYS A 42 10.27 -6.94 5.14
N MET A 43 10.29 -7.10 6.46
CA MET A 43 9.08 -7.00 7.29
C MET A 43 8.49 -5.59 7.24
N ASP A 44 9.32 -4.55 7.39
CA ASP A 44 8.90 -3.16 7.36
C ASP A 44 8.25 -2.79 6.02
N CYS A 45 8.81 -3.25 4.90
CA CYS A 45 8.22 -3.04 3.59
C CYS A 45 6.82 -3.67 3.48
N ARG A 46 6.61 -4.85 4.09
CA ARG A 46 5.30 -5.52 4.09
C ARG A 46 4.26 -4.78 4.94
N ILE A 47 4.68 -4.22 6.07
CA ILE A 47 3.83 -3.40 6.93
C ILE A 47 3.49 -2.08 6.22
N ALA A 48 4.49 -1.40 5.68
CA ALA A 48 4.33 -0.15 4.92
C ALA A 48 3.38 -0.33 3.73
N MET A 49 3.47 -1.45 3.01
CA MET A 49 2.57 -1.79 1.92
C MET A 49 1.11 -1.93 2.40
N ALA A 50 0.89 -2.59 3.54
CA ALA A 50 -0.45 -2.74 4.12
C ALA A 50 -1.05 -1.37 4.51
N MET A 51 -0.22 -0.48 5.07
CA MET A 51 -0.61 0.89 5.42
C MET A 51 -0.93 1.72 4.17
N ALA A 52 -0.08 1.66 3.14
CA ALA A 52 -0.26 2.39 1.88
C ALA A 52 -1.58 2.01 1.19
N LYS A 53 -1.88 0.71 1.11
CA LYS A 53 -3.17 0.21 0.57
C LYS A 53 -4.36 0.69 1.39
N ALA A 54 -4.28 0.63 2.71
CA ALA A 54 -5.35 1.11 3.58
C ALA A 54 -5.62 2.62 3.42
N MET A 55 -4.55 3.41 3.24
CA MET A 55 -4.67 4.84 2.97
C MET A 55 -5.31 5.11 1.60
N HIS A 56 -4.92 4.34 0.58
CA HIS A 56 -5.52 4.44 -0.75
C HIS A 56 -7.03 4.16 -0.74
N GLU A 57 -7.46 3.09 -0.05
CA GLU A 57 -8.89 2.77 0.09
C GLU A 57 -9.67 3.87 0.81
N ARG A 58 -9.09 4.46 1.87
CA ARG A 58 -9.69 5.60 2.56
C ARG A 58 -9.82 6.83 1.66
N LEU A 59 -8.78 7.15 0.89
CA LEU A 59 -8.80 8.26 -0.07
C LEU A 59 -9.86 8.04 -1.16
N LYS A 60 -10.00 6.80 -1.64
CA LYS A 60 -11.02 6.44 -2.63
C LYS A 60 -12.43 6.61 -2.06
N ALA A 61 -12.66 6.16 -0.83
CA ALA A 61 -13.93 6.36 -0.13
C ALA A 61 -14.25 7.85 0.05
N TYR A 62 -13.26 8.65 0.46
CA TYR A 62 -13.42 10.09 0.64
C TYR A 62 -13.78 10.81 -0.67
N LYS A 63 -13.08 10.49 -1.77
CA LYS A 63 -13.40 11.05 -3.10
C LYS A 63 -14.79 10.66 -3.57
N LYS A 64 -15.21 9.41 -3.33
CA LYS A 64 -16.56 8.94 -3.69
C LYS A 64 -17.64 9.70 -2.93
N GLN A 65 -17.43 9.95 -1.63
CA GLN A 65 -18.35 10.73 -0.81
C GLN A 65 -18.43 12.19 -1.30
N GLN A 66 -17.29 12.84 -1.56
CA GLN A 66 -17.28 14.19 -2.10
C GLN A 66 -18.02 14.32 -3.44
N GLN A 67 -17.94 13.31 -4.30
CA GLN A 67 -18.67 13.31 -5.57
C GLN A 67 -20.19 13.23 -5.35
N GLN A 68 -20.64 12.36 -4.44
CA GLN A 68 -22.06 12.23 -4.08
C GLN A 68 -22.64 13.52 -3.47
N ASP A 69 -21.83 14.25 -2.71
CA ASP A 69 -22.26 15.53 -2.11
C ASP A 69 -22.32 16.67 -3.16
N LYS A 70 -21.60 16.56 -4.28
CA LYS A 70 -21.64 17.54 -5.39
C LYS A 70 -22.79 17.31 -6.38
N ASP A 71 -23.26 16.07 -6.48
CA ASP A 71 -24.33 15.67 -7.40
C ASP A 71 -25.74 15.81 -6.76
N LYS A 72 -25.82 16.36 -5.54
CA LYS A 72 -27.05 16.70 -4.81
C LYS A 72 -27.29 18.21 -4.82
#